data_AF-A0A938BTB5-F1
#
_entry.id   AF-A0A938BTB5-F1
#
_cell.length_a   1.000
_cell.length_b   1.000
_cell.length_c   1.000
_cell.angle_alpha   90.00
_cell.angle_beta   90.00
_cell.angle_gamma   90.00
#
_symmetry.space_group_name_H-M   'P 1'
#
loop_
_entity.id
_entity.type
_entity.pdbx_description
1 polymer ?
#
loop_
_entity_poly.entity_id
_entity_poly.type
_entity_poly.pdbx_seq_one_letter_code
_entity_poly.pdbx_strand_id
1 'polypeptide(L)'
;MQKREFLHLLGAASAAGICPPGASQASEKKISYDVPVFGNVSLMHFTDCHAQLMPIYFREPSVNLGVGDAVGKPPHVVGDAFLKYYGIAKGSAQAHAFTYLGFESAAKQFGKVGGFAHLASLVKQIRASRPSALLLDGGDTWQGSATALWTNGQDMVDACKLLGVNV
;
A
#
# COMPACT_ATOMS: atom_id res chain seq x y z
N MET A 1 13.86 -9.82 -41.20
CA MET A 1 13.06 -10.66 -40.29
C MET A 1 11.59 -10.44 -40.59
N GLN A 2 10.87 -11.48 -41.01
CA GLN A 2 9.43 -11.38 -41.26
C GLN A 2 8.64 -11.48 -39.93
N LYS A 3 7.45 -10.86 -39.83
CA LYS A 3 6.61 -10.89 -38.61
C LYS A 3 6.38 -12.31 -38.08
N ARG A 4 6.26 -13.29 -38.98
CA ARG A 4 6.06 -14.71 -38.63
C ARG A 4 7.27 -15.34 -37.95
N GLU A 5 8.48 -15.04 -38.44
CA GLU A 5 9.73 -15.55 -37.85
C GLU A 5 9.96 -14.95 -36.46
N PHE A 6 9.65 -13.66 -36.30
CA PHE A 6 9.71 -13.01 -35.00
C PHE A 6 8.74 -13.64 -33.99
N LEU A 7 7.50 -13.92 -34.39
CA LEU A 7 6.50 -14.57 -33.53
C LEU A 7 6.89 -16.01 -33.16
N HIS A 8 7.47 -16.77 -34.10
CA HIS A 8 7.97 -18.11 -33.81
C HIS A 8 9.15 -18.07 -32.84
N LEU A 9 10.08 -17.13 -33.02
CA LEU A 9 11.20 -16.94 -32.11
C LEU A 9 10.73 -16.52 -30.70
N LEU A 10 9.76 -15.61 -30.62
CA LEU A 10 9.17 -15.16 -29.36
C LEU A 10 8.43 -16.31 -28.65
N GLY A 11 7.70 -17.15 -29.39
CA GLY A 11 7.00 -18.33 -28.88
C GLY A 11 7.96 -19.40 -28.38
N ALA A 12 9.02 -19.71 -29.13
CA ALA A 12 10.05 -20.65 -28.72
C ALA A 12 10.82 -20.16 -27.48
N ALA A 13 11.16 -18.86 -27.42
CA ALA A 13 11.78 -18.24 -26.26
C ALA A 13 10.87 -18.31 -25.02
N SER A 14 9.57 -18.05 -25.18
CA SER A 14 8.59 -18.15 -24.10
C SER A 14 8.45 -19.58 -23.58
N ALA A 15 8.39 -20.58 -24.48
CA ALA A 15 8.33 -22.01 -24.10
C ALA A 15 9.62 -22.50 -23.42
N ALA A 16 10.77 -21.91 -23.78
CA ALA A 16 12.06 -22.16 -23.14
C ALA A 16 12.28 -21.36 -21.84
N GLY A 17 11.28 -20.59 -21.37
CA GLY A 17 11.36 -19.80 -20.15
C GLY A 17 12.19 -18.52 -20.26
N ILE A 18 12.59 -18.13 -21.47
CA ILE A 18 13.31 -16.89 -21.74
C ILE A 18 12.29 -15.75 -21.82
N CYS A 19 12.08 -15.07 -20.70
CA CYS A 19 11.23 -13.88 -20.63
C CYS A 19 12.02 -12.63 -21.07
N PRO A 20 11.41 -11.72 -21.85
CA PRO A 20 11.98 -10.39 -22.09
C PRO A 20 12.33 -9.68 -20.77
N PRO A 21 13.41 -8.89 -20.72
CA PRO A 21 13.64 -7.98 -19.60
C PRO A 21 12.44 -7.03 -19.48
N GLY A 22 11.71 -7.08 -18.37
CA GLY A 22 10.48 -6.29 -18.18
C GLY A 22 9.17 -7.03 -18.55
N ALA A 23 9.23 -8.29 -18.96
CA ALA A 23 8.09 -9.19 -18.82
C ALA A 23 7.93 -9.52 -17.33
N SER A 24 7.42 -8.55 -16.57
CA SER A 24 6.83 -8.80 -15.27
C SER A 24 5.90 -9.99 -15.43
N GLN A 25 6.01 -11.00 -14.57
CA GLN A 25 4.97 -12.00 -14.46
C GLN A 25 3.66 -11.27 -14.24
N ALA A 26 2.85 -11.18 -15.30
CA ALA A 26 1.58 -10.53 -15.24
C ALA A 26 0.63 -11.43 -14.46
N SER A 27 -0.10 -10.81 -13.53
CA SER A 27 -1.23 -11.33 -12.77
C SER A 27 -0.90 -11.95 -11.40
N GLU A 28 -0.52 -11.10 -10.44
CA GLU A 28 -0.96 -11.30 -9.06
C GLU A 28 -2.07 -10.30 -8.72
N LYS A 29 -3.14 -10.82 -8.10
CA LYS A 29 -4.41 -10.15 -7.80
C LYS A 29 -4.18 -8.70 -7.38
N LYS A 30 -4.72 -7.74 -8.16
CA LYS A 30 -4.98 -6.39 -7.64
C LYS A 30 -5.66 -6.57 -6.28
N ILE A 31 -5.17 -5.87 -5.25
CA ILE A 31 -5.86 -5.84 -3.96
C ILE A 31 -7.30 -5.45 -4.26
N SER A 32 -8.24 -6.35 -3.98
CA SER A 32 -9.65 -6.05 -4.15
C SER A 32 -10.08 -5.23 -2.95
N TYR A 33 -10.50 -3.99 -3.22
CA TYR A 33 -11.16 -3.15 -2.23
C TYR A 33 -12.67 -3.37 -2.19
N ASP A 34 -13.16 -4.41 -2.87
CA ASP A 34 -14.55 -4.85 -2.80
C ASP A 34 -14.77 -5.63 -1.51
N VAL A 35 -15.11 -4.89 -0.45
CA VAL A 35 -15.39 -5.44 0.88
C VAL A 35 -16.92 -5.48 1.07
N PRO A 36 -17.52 -6.63 1.39
CA PRO A 36 -18.96 -6.73 1.66
C PRO A 36 -19.43 -5.75 2.73
N VAL A 37 -20.61 -5.16 2.52
CA VAL A 37 -21.23 -4.29 3.53
C VAL A 37 -21.60 -5.13 4.75
N PHE A 38 -21.22 -4.66 5.93
CA PHE A 38 -21.47 -5.34 7.20
C PHE A 38 -21.64 -4.31 8.32
N GLY A 39 -22.59 -4.57 9.24
CA GLY A 39 -22.89 -3.70 10.36
C GLY A 39 -23.61 -2.41 9.98
N ASN A 40 -23.79 -1.53 10.98
CA ASN A 40 -24.54 -0.27 10.85
C ASN A 40 -23.64 0.96 10.74
N VAL A 41 -22.35 0.81 11.09
CA VAL A 41 -21.36 1.88 11.12
C VAL A 41 -20.16 1.43 10.33
N SER A 42 -19.63 2.31 9.48
CA SER A 42 -18.41 2.07 8.70
C SER A 42 -17.41 3.18 9.02
N LEU A 43 -16.24 2.78 9.50
CA LEU A 43 -15.14 3.68 9.82
C LEU A 43 -13.99 3.40 8.84
N MET A 44 -13.58 4.44 8.12
CA MET A 44 -12.32 4.49 7.39
C MET A 44 -11.34 5.27 8.25
N HIS A 45 -10.12 4.78 8.39
CA HIS A 45 -9.12 5.39 9.26
C HIS A 45 -7.77 5.40 8.55
N PHE A 46 -7.05 6.52 8.68
CA PHE A 46 -5.64 6.64 8.36
C PHE A 46 -4.96 7.49 9.45
N THR A 47 -3.65 7.35 9.58
CA THR A 47 -2.85 8.04 10.60
C THR A 47 -1.41 8.16 10.12
N ASP A 48 -0.63 9.04 10.75
CA ASP A 48 0.82 9.16 10.60
C ASP A 48 1.24 9.30 9.13
N CYS A 49 0.47 10.05 8.33
CA CYS A 49 0.81 10.23 6.93
C CYS A 49 2.01 11.14 6.73
N HIS A 50 2.43 11.87 7.78
CA HIS A 50 3.60 12.75 7.80
C HIS A 50 3.72 13.63 6.55
N ALA A 51 2.60 14.27 6.20
CA ALA A 51 2.46 15.15 5.04
C ALA A 51 2.92 14.56 3.68
N GLN A 52 2.86 13.24 3.52
CA GLN A 52 3.18 12.56 2.26
C GLN A 52 2.01 12.61 1.28
N LEU A 53 1.87 13.74 0.59
CA LEU A 53 0.85 13.93 -0.46
C LEU A 53 1.06 13.01 -1.66
N MET A 54 2.31 12.75 -2.01
CA MET A 54 2.71 11.93 -3.16
C MET A 54 3.03 10.49 -2.73
N PRO A 55 2.84 9.49 -3.60
CA PRO A 55 3.24 8.12 -3.31
C PRO A 55 4.75 8.02 -3.00
N ILE A 56 5.11 7.18 -2.02
CA ILE A 56 6.49 6.95 -1.56
C ILE A 56 6.84 5.46 -1.51
N TYR A 57 8.14 5.16 -1.44
CA TYR A 57 8.62 3.84 -1.03
C TYR A 57 8.79 3.86 0.48
N PHE A 58 7.98 3.09 1.20
CA PHE A 58 8.04 2.99 2.66
C PHE A 58 8.31 1.53 3.05
N ARG A 59 9.38 1.31 3.83
CA ARG A 59 9.82 -0.03 4.25
C ARG A 59 9.64 -0.15 5.76
N GLU A 60 8.88 -1.17 6.16
CA GLU A 60 8.71 -1.51 7.58
C GLU A 60 10.04 -1.85 8.28
N PRO A 61 10.10 -1.71 9.62
CA PRO A 61 11.30 -2.04 10.37
C PRO A 61 11.62 -3.55 10.28
N SER A 62 12.92 -3.86 10.19
CA SER A 62 13.39 -5.25 10.26
C SER A 62 13.60 -5.76 11.68
N VAL A 63 13.59 -4.86 12.65
CA VAL A 63 13.73 -5.16 14.07
C VAL A 63 12.75 -4.26 14.82
N ASN A 64 11.90 -4.87 15.65
CA ASN A 64 11.07 -4.16 16.62
C ASN A 64 11.08 -4.98 17.91
N LEU A 65 11.62 -4.40 18.99
CA LEU A 65 11.88 -5.13 20.24
C LEU A 65 10.81 -4.78 21.28
N GLY A 66 9.99 -5.76 21.63
CA GLY A 66 9.11 -5.68 22.79
C GLY A 66 9.90 -5.90 24.09
N VAL A 67 9.48 -5.26 25.17
CA VAL A 67 10.11 -5.39 26.50
C VAL A 67 9.09 -5.97 27.48
N GLY A 68 9.55 -6.87 28.36
CA GLY A 68 8.70 -7.52 29.35
C GLY A 68 7.52 -8.26 28.70
N ASP A 69 6.31 -7.96 29.14
CA ASP A 69 5.10 -8.61 28.63
C ASP A 69 4.79 -8.30 27.16
N ALA A 70 5.45 -7.31 26.55
CA ALA A 70 5.26 -6.96 25.13
C ALA A 70 6.10 -7.81 24.16
N VAL A 71 7.02 -8.65 24.69
CA VAL A 71 7.88 -9.53 23.85
C VAL A 71 7.03 -10.44 22.97
N GLY A 72 7.29 -10.40 21.66
CA GLY A 72 6.62 -11.26 20.68
C GLY A 72 5.15 -10.96 20.46
N LYS A 73 4.64 -9.81 20.93
CA LYS A 73 3.26 -9.37 20.72
C LYS A 73 3.21 -8.16 19.78
N PRO A 74 2.15 -8.00 18.97
CA PRO A 74 1.95 -6.77 18.22
C PRO A 74 2.02 -5.53 19.15
N PRO A 75 2.68 -4.44 18.72
CA PRO A 75 3.25 -4.18 17.38
C PRO A 75 4.68 -4.71 17.17
N HIS A 76 5.27 -5.45 18.12
CA HIS A 76 6.67 -5.92 18.08
C HIS A 76 6.89 -7.23 17.32
N VAL A 77 5.97 -7.57 16.41
CA VAL A 77 6.11 -8.75 15.53
C VAL A 77 6.49 -8.26 14.14
N VAL A 78 7.56 -8.78 13.56
CA VAL A 78 8.09 -8.35 12.24
C VAL A 78 8.39 -9.53 11.33
N GLY A 79 8.56 -9.26 10.03
CA GLY A 79 9.02 -10.25 9.05
C GLY A 79 8.13 -11.50 8.96
N ASP A 80 8.73 -12.68 8.90
CA ASP A 80 8.00 -13.95 8.74
C ASP A 80 7.05 -14.23 9.90
N ALA A 81 7.40 -13.78 11.11
CA ALA A 81 6.52 -13.91 12.28
C ALA A 81 5.25 -13.07 12.11
N PHE A 82 5.35 -11.87 11.53
CA PHE A 82 4.19 -11.02 11.25
C PHE A 82 3.28 -11.68 10.23
N LEU A 83 3.85 -12.19 9.13
CA LEU A 83 3.10 -12.90 8.10
C LEU A 83 2.37 -14.12 8.67
N LYS A 84 3.04 -14.90 9.51
CA LYS A 84 2.44 -16.05 10.19
C LYS A 84 1.31 -15.64 11.14
N TYR A 85 1.51 -14.59 11.93
CA TYR A 85 0.54 -14.13 12.93
C TYR A 85 -0.77 -13.66 12.27
N TYR A 86 -0.68 -12.92 11.16
CA TYR A 86 -1.84 -12.36 10.46
C TYR A 86 -2.33 -13.21 9.27
N GLY A 87 -1.70 -14.36 9.00
CA GLY A 87 -2.09 -15.24 7.88
C GLY A 87 -1.85 -14.63 6.51
N ILE A 88 -0.82 -13.79 6.34
CA ILE A 88 -0.51 -13.11 5.09
C ILE A 88 0.45 -13.97 4.26
N ALA A 89 0.12 -14.17 2.98
CA ALA A 89 0.96 -14.91 2.05
C ALA A 89 2.27 -14.15 1.74
N LYS A 90 3.40 -14.86 1.76
CA LYS A 90 4.71 -14.32 1.34
C LYS A 90 4.64 -13.84 -0.12
N GLY A 91 5.37 -12.77 -0.44
CA GLY A 91 5.42 -12.20 -1.79
C GLY A 91 4.16 -11.44 -2.22
N SER A 92 3.08 -11.44 -1.44
CA SER A 92 1.86 -10.71 -1.76
C SER A 92 2.01 -9.19 -1.62
N ALA A 93 1.10 -8.43 -2.24
CA ALA A 93 1.03 -6.98 -2.06
C ALA A 93 0.81 -6.56 -0.59
N GLN A 94 0.14 -7.39 0.21
CA GLN A 94 0.02 -7.18 1.67
C GLN A 94 1.35 -7.41 2.39
N ALA A 95 2.12 -8.42 1.98
CA ALA A 95 3.46 -8.63 2.53
C ALA A 95 4.40 -7.46 2.20
N HIS A 96 4.29 -6.87 1.00
CA HIS A 96 4.99 -5.62 0.64
C HIS A 96 4.56 -4.43 1.50
N ALA A 97 3.27 -4.29 1.77
CA ALA A 97 2.73 -3.18 2.56
C ALA A 97 3.09 -3.26 4.05
N PHE A 98 3.21 -4.46 4.62
CA PHE A 98 3.32 -4.66 6.07
C PHE A 98 4.63 -5.29 6.55
N THR A 99 5.58 -5.59 5.66
CA THR A 99 6.87 -6.16 6.08
C THR A 99 8.03 -5.64 5.25
N TYR A 100 9.24 -5.82 5.78
CA TYR A 100 10.48 -5.50 5.08
C TYR A 100 10.95 -6.59 4.11
N LEU A 101 10.28 -7.74 4.07
CA LEU A 101 10.75 -8.93 3.38
C LEU A 101 10.75 -8.71 1.86
N GLY A 102 11.92 -8.88 1.23
CA GLY A 102 12.04 -8.73 -0.23
C GLY A 102 11.69 -7.33 -0.73
N PHE A 103 11.84 -6.29 0.10
CA PHE A 103 11.38 -4.93 -0.22
C PHE A 103 11.86 -4.41 -1.57
N GLU A 104 13.11 -4.63 -1.95
CA GLU A 104 13.63 -4.12 -3.24
C GLU A 104 12.91 -4.76 -4.43
N SER A 105 12.75 -6.09 -4.44
CA SER A 105 12.00 -6.80 -5.47
C SER A 105 10.52 -6.42 -5.46
N ALA A 106 9.92 -6.34 -4.29
CA ALA A 106 8.51 -6.02 -4.12
C ALA A 106 8.20 -4.57 -4.50
N ALA A 107 9.09 -3.63 -4.22
CA ALA A 107 8.98 -2.23 -4.66
C ALA A 107 9.03 -2.09 -6.18
N LYS A 108 9.83 -2.91 -6.88
CA LYS A 108 9.84 -2.97 -8.35
C LYS A 108 8.56 -3.58 -8.92
N GLN A 109 7.96 -4.55 -8.22
CA GLN A 109 6.76 -5.25 -8.65
C GLN A 109 5.47 -4.46 -8.36
N PHE A 110 5.30 -3.97 -7.13
CA PHE A 110 4.07 -3.34 -6.63
C PHE A 110 4.14 -1.81 -6.61
N GLY A 111 5.34 -1.23 -6.68
CA GLY A 111 5.53 0.21 -6.72
C GLY A 111 5.44 0.89 -5.35
N LYS A 112 5.19 2.20 -5.41
CA LYS A 112 5.05 3.09 -4.26
C LYS A 112 3.70 2.92 -3.57
N VAL A 113 3.67 3.17 -2.26
CA VAL A 113 2.47 3.15 -1.43
C VAL A 113 1.98 4.57 -1.14
N GLY A 114 0.73 4.67 -0.67
CA GLY A 114 0.15 5.94 -0.23
C GLY A 114 -0.15 6.92 -1.36
N GLY A 115 -0.13 8.21 -1.01
CA GLY A 115 -0.52 9.32 -1.87
C GLY A 115 -2.00 9.67 -1.75
N PHE A 116 -2.30 10.95 -1.57
CA PHE A 116 -3.65 11.44 -1.29
C PHE A 116 -4.60 11.28 -2.48
N ALA A 117 -4.10 11.32 -3.71
CA ALA A 117 -4.89 11.03 -4.90
C ALA A 117 -5.40 9.58 -4.91
N HIS A 118 -4.54 8.61 -4.56
CA HIS A 118 -4.93 7.21 -4.45
C HIS A 118 -5.92 7.00 -3.31
N LEU A 119 -5.66 7.64 -2.15
CA LEU A 119 -6.54 7.58 -0.99
C LEU A 119 -7.93 8.16 -1.32
N ALA A 120 -8.00 9.28 -2.04
CA ALA A 120 -9.25 9.89 -2.48
C ALA A 120 -10.06 8.97 -3.41
N SER A 121 -9.40 8.27 -4.33
CA SER A 121 -10.07 7.26 -5.17
C SER A 121 -10.65 6.12 -4.32
N LEU A 122 -9.90 5.61 -3.35
CA LEU A 122 -10.36 4.54 -2.47
C LEU A 122 -11.51 4.99 -1.56
N VAL A 123 -11.40 6.17 -0.95
CA VAL A 123 -12.45 6.75 -0.11
C VAL A 123 -13.75 6.93 -0.92
N LYS A 124 -13.67 7.44 -2.16
CA LYS A 124 -14.83 7.56 -3.04
C LYS A 124 -15.45 6.19 -3.37
N GLN A 125 -14.62 5.18 -3.68
CA GLN A 125 -15.10 3.83 -3.95
C GLN A 125 -15.81 3.23 -2.73
N ILE A 126 -15.25 3.36 -1.53
CA ILE A 126 -15.86 2.85 -0.30
C ILE A 126 -17.17 3.60 -0.02
N ARG A 127 -17.17 4.94 -0.11
CA ARG A 127 -18.38 5.76 0.12
C ARG A 127 -19.49 5.49 -0.88
N ALA A 128 -19.19 5.09 -2.12
CA ALA A 128 -20.21 4.65 -3.08
C ALA A 128 -20.99 3.42 -2.59
N SER A 129 -20.32 2.49 -1.90
CA SER A 129 -20.96 1.33 -1.26
C SER A 129 -21.55 1.63 0.13
N ARG A 130 -21.01 2.65 0.81
CA ARG A 130 -21.29 2.99 2.22
C ARG A 130 -21.38 4.52 2.38
N PRO A 131 -22.51 5.15 2.00
CA PRO A 131 -22.62 6.61 2.00
C PRO A 131 -22.40 7.27 3.37
N SER A 132 -22.73 6.57 4.46
CA SER A 132 -22.57 7.03 5.84
C SER A 132 -21.20 6.71 6.45
N ALA A 133 -20.21 6.25 5.66
CA ALA A 133 -18.89 5.94 6.18
C ALA A 133 -18.13 7.19 6.62
N LEU A 134 -17.65 7.19 7.86
CA LEU A 134 -16.84 8.25 8.44
C LEU A 134 -15.36 8.01 8.10
N LEU A 135 -14.65 9.07 7.71
CA LEU A 135 -13.19 9.08 7.53
C LEU A 135 -12.54 9.77 8.72
N LEU A 136 -11.69 9.04 9.44
CA LEU A 136 -11.03 9.50 10.65
C LEU A 136 -9.53 9.66 10.38
N ASP A 137 -8.97 10.80 10.81
CA ASP A 137 -7.54 11.07 10.84
C ASP A 137 -7.00 10.87 12.26
N GLY A 138 -6.09 9.92 12.44
CA GLY A 138 -5.48 9.58 13.73
C GLY A 138 -4.42 10.59 14.21
N GLY A 139 -3.99 11.52 13.37
CA GLY A 139 -2.97 12.52 13.70
C GLY A 139 -1.65 12.32 12.97
N ASP A 140 -0.67 13.18 13.30
CA ASP A 140 0.63 13.28 12.62
C ASP A 140 0.54 13.48 11.10
N THR A 141 -0.44 14.29 10.70
CA THR A 141 -0.79 14.56 9.30
C THR A 141 -0.11 15.81 8.74
N TRP A 142 0.00 16.90 9.52
CA TRP A 142 0.37 18.25 9.02
C TRP A 142 1.87 18.57 9.07
N GLN A 143 2.73 17.59 9.33
CA GLN A 143 4.17 17.75 9.43
C GLN A 143 4.89 16.62 8.68
N GLY A 144 6.18 16.77 8.36
CA GLY A 144 7.02 15.67 7.87
C GLY A 144 7.42 15.74 6.40
N SER A 145 6.98 16.77 5.68
CA SER A 145 7.36 17.03 4.29
C SER A 145 7.80 18.48 4.06
N ALA A 146 8.51 18.71 2.95
CA ALA A 146 8.95 20.04 2.56
C ALA A 146 7.77 20.99 2.28
N THR A 147 6.70 20.49 1.66
CA THR A 147 5.51 21.31 1.34
C THR A 147 4.75 21.72 2.60
N ALA A 148 4.65 20.82 3.59
CA ALA A 148 4.09 21.16 4.89
C ALA A 148 4.93 22.23 5.60
N LEU A 149 6.26 22.14 5.56
CA LEU A 149 7.12 23.18 6.12
C LEU A 149 6.93 24.53 5.42
N TRP A 150 6.91 24.55 4.09
CA TRP A 150 6.81 25.80 3.32
C TRP A 150 5.44 26.48 3.42
N THR A 151 4.39 25.70 3.67
CA THR A 151 3.02 26.20 3.77
C THR A 151 2.51 26.29 5.20
N ASN A 152 3.37 26.03 6.20
CA ASN A 152 2.98 25.90 7.61
C ASN A 152 1.80 24.92 7.81
N GLY A 153 1.81 23.80 7.07
CA GLY A 153 0.81 22.73 7.12
C GLY A 153 -0.48 23.02 6.34
N GLN A 154 -0.60 24.17 5.68
CA GLN A 154 -1.81 24.55 4.95
C GLN A 154 -2.13 23.57 3.80
N ASP A 155 -1.11 23.03 3.14
CA ASP A 155 -1.28 22.02 2.10
C ASP A 155 -2.05 20.78 2.62
N MET A 156 -1.74 20.33 3.82
CA MET A 156 -2.38 19.18 4.45
C MET A 156 -3.77 19.50 4.97
N VAL A 157 -4.00 20.72 5.48
CA VAL A 157 -5.36 21.19 5.83
C VAL A 157 -6.27 21.12 4.60
N ASP A 158 -5.81 21.63 3.46
CA ASP A 158 -6.59 21.64 2.22
C ASP A 158 -6.77 20.23 1.65
N ALA A 159 -5.72 19.40 1.70
CA ALA A 159 -5.80 18.01 1.27
C ALA A 159 -6.80 17.20 2.11
N CYS A 160 -6.82 17.37 3.44
CA CYS A 160 -7.77 16.67 4.32
C CYS A 160 -9.21 17.13 4.10
N LYS A 161 -9.43 18.44 3.88
CA LYS A 161 -10.74 18.97 3.49
C LYS A 161 -11.24 18.36 2.19
N LEU A 162 -10.37 18.28 1.17
CA LEU A 162 -10.70 17.69 -0.13
C LEU A 162 -10.93 16.18 -0.07
N LEU A 163 -10.17 15.48 0.78
CA LEU A 163 -10.36 14.05 1.05
C LEU A 163 -11.69 13.78 1.79
N GLY A 164 -12.18 14.78 2.52
CA GLY A 164 -13.42 14.72 3.29
C GLY A 164 -13.22 14.00 4.62
N VAL A 165 -12.14 14.32 5.34
CA VAL A 165 -11.91 13.87 6.72
C VAL A 165 -13.02 14.43 7.62
N ASN A 166 -13.59 13.58 8.48
CA ASN A 166 -14.70 13.91 9.36
C ASN A 166 -14.23 14.33 10.76
N VAL A 167 -13.20 13.66 11.29
CA VAL A 167 -12.62 13.86 12.61
C VAL A 167 -11.11 13.79 12.46
#